data_AF-A0AAD3G7E7-F1
#
_entry.id   AF-A0AAD3G7E7-F1
#
_cell.length_a   1.000
_cell.length_b   1.000
_cell.length_c   1.000
_cell.angle_alpha   90.00
_cell.angle_beta   90.00
_cell.angle_gamma   90.00
#
_symmetry.space_group_name_H-M   'P 1'
#
loop_
_entity.id
_entity.type
_entity.pdbx_description
1 polymer ?
#
loop_
_entity_poly.entity_id
_entity_poly.type
_entity_poly.pdbx_seq_one_letter_code
_entity_poly.pdbx_strand_id
1 'polypeptide(L)'
;MKDKRVLLTGGTGGLGLGVTPAVLHHGGHLTMTYREEREVGRLKSRLSAAEFERIRFVRVDLTQETAVARLIDDLGRVDVLIHLVGGRKTCAERQFPSMVPCEWFFVFRLIH
;
A
#
# COMPACT_ATOMS: atom_id res chain seq x y z
N MET A 1 11.58 -14.33 -1.25
CA MET A 1 10.18 -14.12 -1.69
C MET A 1 9.76 -15.08 -2.80
N LYS A 2 10.65 -15.98 -3.28
CA LYS A 2 10.36 -16.84 -4.43
C LYS A 2 9.04 -17.60 -4.24
N ASP A 3 8.15 -17.48 -5.22
CA ASP A 3 6.83 -18.10 -5.29
C ASP A 3 5.86 -17.74 -4.15
N LYS A 4 6.17 -16.70 -3.36
CA LYS A 4 5.31 -16.20 -2.28
C LYS A 4 4.32 -15.16 -2.80
N ARG A 5 3.07 -15.23 -2.33
CA ARG A 5 2.03 -14.23 -2.58
C ARG A 5 2.17 -13.08 -1.59
N VAL A 6 2.60 -11.92 -2.09
CA VAL A 6 2.91 -10.75 -1.27
C VAL A 6 1.81 -9.70 -1.45
N LEU A 7 1.21 -9.28 -0.34
CA LEU A 7 0.34 -8.10 -0.30
C LEU A 7 1.19 -6.90 0.16
N LEU A 8 1.27 -5.86 -0.65
CA LEU A 8 1.99 -4.62 -0.35
C LEU A 8 1.01 -3.45 -0.30
N THR A 9 0.90 -2.81 0.86
CA THR A 9 0.17 -1.55 1.01
C THR A 9 1.13 -0.36 0.95
N GLY A 10 0.68 0.79 0.44
CA GLY A 10 1.53 1.99 0.35
C GLY A 10 2.69 1.87 -0.65
N GLY A 11 2.68 0.89 -1.55
CA GLY A 11 3.77 0.61 -2.49
C GLY A 11 4.03 1.72 -3.54
N THR A 12 3.05 2.60 -3.77
CA THR A 12 3.15 3.74 -4.69
C THR A 12 3.79 4.99 -4.08
N GLY A 13 4.05 5.01 -2.77
CA GLY A 13 4.58 6.16 -2.03
C GLY A 13 5.99 5.94 -1.47
N GLY A 14 6.61 7.01 -0.95
CA GLY A 14 7.86 7.04 -0.16
C GLY A 14 8.75 5.78 -0.23
N LEU A 15 8.66 4.94 0.82
CA LEU A 15 9.42 3.69 0.94
C LEU A 15 8.98 2.60 -0.05
N GLY A 16 7.69 2.56 -0.37
CA GLY A 16 7.11 1.62 -1.32
C GLY A 16 7.77 1.64 -2.69
N LEU A 17 8.22 2.82 -3.14
CA LEU A 17 8.94 2.98 -4.41
C LEU A 17 10.30 2.26 -4.45
N GLY A 18 10.91 1.97 -3.29
CA GLY A 18 12.13 1.18 -3.17
C GLY A 18 11.86 -0.29 -2.83
N VAL A 19 10.82 -0.55 -2.04
CA VAL A 19 10.45 -1.93 -1.62
C VAL A 19 9.88 -2.72 -2.79
N THR A 20 9.06 -2.10 -3.64
CA THR A 20 8.42 -2.78 -4.79
C THR A 20 9.41 -3.52 -5.70
N PRO A 21 10.45 -2.87 -6.25
CA PRO A 21 11.43 -3.57 -7.10
C PRO A 21 12.17 -4.67 -6.34
N ALA A 22 12.46 -4.49 -5.05
CA ALA A 22 13.10 -5.53 -4.24
C ALA A 22 12.22 -6.79 -4.11
N VAL A 23 10.92 -6.64 -3.91
CA VAL A 23 9.99 -7.78 -3.84
C VAL A 23 9.94 -8.54 -5.18
N LEU A 24 9.86 -7.81 -6.29
CA LEU A 24 9.83 -8.39 -7.64
C LEU A 24 11.13 -9.12 -7.98
N HIS A 25 12.28 -8.53 -7.64
CA HIS A 25 13.61 -9.09 -7.81
C HIS A 25 13.76 -10.43 -7.06
N HIS A 26 13.23 -10.51 -5.83
CA HIS A 26 13.24 -11.74 -5.04
C HIS A 26 12.18 -12.78 -5.47
N GLY A 27 11.51 -12.59 -6.60
CA GLY A 27 10.58 -13.56 -7.19
C GLY A 27 9.20 -13.63 -6.54
N GLY A 28 8.76 -12.59 -5.84
CA GLY A 28 7.41 -12.53 -5.26
C GLY A 28 6.31 -12.31 -6.30
N HIS A 29 5.13 -12.89 -6.04
CA HIS A 29 3.88 -12.56 -6.73
C HIS A 29 3.21 -11.40 -6.00
N LEU A 30 3.35 -10.20 -6.56
CA LEU A 30 2.98 -8.97 -5.86
C LEU A 30 1.54 -8.56 -6.18
N THR A 31 0.71 -8.45 -5.14
CA THR A 31 -0.51 -7.64 -5.16
C THR A 31 -0.25 -6.35 -4.42
N MET A 32 -0.52 -5.22 -5.06
CA MET A 32 -0.33 -3.91 -4.47
C MET A 32 -1.63 -3.12 -4.42
N THR A 33 -1.94 -2.59 -3.24
CA THR A 33 -3.09 -1.70 -3.05
C THR A 33 -2.73 -0.26 -3.30
N TYR A 34 -3.62 0.51 -3.92
CA TYR A 34 -3.46 1.94 -4.13
C TYR A 34 -4.82 2.65 -4.04
N ARG A 35 -4.82 3.99 -3.89
CA ARG A 35 -6.06 4.77 -3.78
C ARG A 35 -6.35 5.58 -5.04
N GLU A 36 -5.31 6.19 -5.61
CA GLU A 36 -5.45 7.10 -6.75
C GLU A 36 -4.55 6.67 -7.90
N GLU A 37 -5.10 6.63 -9.12
CA GLU A 37 -4.37 6.20 -10.33
C GLU A 37 -3.07 6.98 -10.58
N ARG A 38 -3.05 8.27 -10.24
CA ARG A 38 -1.85 9.11 -10.38
C ARG A 38 -0.65 8.60 -9.55
N GLU A 39 -0.90 7.87 -8.48
CA GLU A 39 0.16 7.30 -7.63
C GLU A 39 0.87 6.14 -8.35
N VAL A 40 0.15 5.37 -9.16
CA VAL A 40 0.68 4.26 -9.96
C VAL A 40 1.64 4.75 -11.04
N GLY A 41 1.37 5.91 -11.63
CA GLY A 41 2.22 6.50 -12.67
C GLY A 41 3.67 6.72 -12.23
N ARG A 42 3.90 7.08 -10.96
CA ARG A 42 5.26 7.26 -10.40
C ARG A 42 6.02 5.95 -10.26
N LEU A 43 5.31 4.85 -10.01
CA LEU A 43 5.92 3.53 -9.93
C LEU A 43 6.27 3.01 -11.33
N LYS A 44 5.43 3.30 -12.32
CA LYS A 44 5.64 2.90 -13.72
C LYS A 44 6.97 3.42 -14.29
N SER A 45 7.40 4.62 -13.92
CA SER A 45 8.68 5.17 -14.39
C SER A 45 9.92 4.54 -13.74
N ARG A 46 9.75 3.72 -12.69
CA ARG A 46 10.85 3.06 -11.96
C ARG A 46 11.00 1.58 -12.26
N LEU A 47 10.04 0.99 -12.97
CA LEU A 47 10.00 -0.42 -13.28
C LEU A 47 10.11 -0.63 -14.79
N SER A 48 10.72 -1.75 -15.19
CA SER A 48 10.59 -2.21 -16.57
C SER A 48 9.13 -2.60 -16.86
N ALA A 49 8.74 -2.63 -18.15
CA ALA A 49 7.41 -3.09 -18.54
C ALA A 49 7.12 -4.51 -18.02
N ALA A 50 8.11 -5.41 -18.09
CA ALA A 50 7.98 -6.79 -17.60
C ALA A 50 7.78 -6.88 -16.08
N GLU A 51 8.46 -6.03 -15.30
CA GLU A 51 8.25 -5.95 -13.85
C GLU A 51 6.90 -5.36 -13.51
N PHE A 52 6.46 -4.33 -14.25
CA PHE A 52 5.17 -3.68 -14.03
C PHE A 52 3.99 -4.63 -14.28
N GLU A 53 4.04 -5.43 -15.36
CA GLU A 53 3.04 -6.46 -15.68
C GLU A 53 2.96 -7.59 -14.63
N ARG A 54 4.02 -7.78 -13.82
CA ARG A 54 4.02 -8.77 -12.73
C ARG A 54 3.31 -8.29 -11.47
N ILE A 55 2.85 -7.03 -11.43
CA ILE A 55 2.13 -6.47 -10.29
C ILE A 55 0.62 -6.54 -10.55
N ARG A 56 -0.10 -7.18 -9.63
CA ARG A 56 -1.55 -7.05 -9.56
C ARG A 56 -1.92 -5.78 -8.79
N PHE A 57 -2.45 -4.79 -9.48
CA PHE A 57 -2.93 -3.55 -8.86
C PHE A 57 -4.38 -3.70 -8.38
N VAL A 58 -4.65 -3.33 -7.13
CA VAL A 58 -6.02 -3.32 -6.58
C VAL A 58 -6.32 -1.95 -5.99
N ARG A 59 -7.29 -1.25 -6.56
CA ARG A 59 -7.74 0.03 -6.03
C ARG A 59 -8.61 -0.18 -4.81
N VAL A 60 -8.14 0.26 -3.65
CA VAL A 60 -8.85 0.08 -2.38
C VAL A 60 -8.51 1.20 -1.41
N ASP A 61 -9.54 1.70 -0.72
CA ASP A 61 -9.35 2.55 0.45
C ASP A 61 -9.26 1.65 1.68
N LEU A 62 -8.05 1.48 2.22
CA LEU A 62 -7.79 0.65 3.39
C LEU A 62 -8.41 1.20 4.67
N THR A 63 -8.93 2.43 4.67
CA THR A 63 -9.72 2.91 5.80
C THR A 63 -11.11 2.28 5.80
N GLN A 64 -11.60 1.70 4.70
CA GLN A 64 -12.93 1.11 4.61
C GLN A 64 -12.89 -0.38 4.89
N GLU A 65 -13.29 -0.78 6.09
CA GLU A 65 -13.22 -2.17 6.58
C GLU A 65 -13.90 -3.18 5.65
N THR A 66 -15.07 -2.84 5.10
CA THR A 66 -15.77 -3.72 4.14
C THR A 66 -15.01 -3.88 2.83
N ALA A 67 -14.21 -2.89 2.41
CA ALA A 67 -13.36 -2.98 1.24
C ALA A 67 -12.12 -3.83 1.53
N VAL A 68 -11.56 -3.74 2.73
CA VAL A 68 -10.46 -4.61 3.19
C VAL A 68 -10.92 -6.06 3.26
N ALA A 69 -12.09 -6.34 3.83
CA ALA A 69 -12.63 -7.71 3.88
C ALA A 69 -12.74 -8.33 2.47
N ARG A 70 -13.34 -7.59 1.53
CA ARG A 70 -13.45 -8.03 0.12
C ARG A 70 -12.10 -8.26 -0.55
N LEU A 71 -11.10 -7.41 -0.26
CA LEU A 71 -9.75 -7.59 -0.77
C LEU A 71 -9.13 -8.90 -0.27
N ILE A 72 -9.25 -9.17 1.04
CA ILE A 72 -8.68 -10.38 1.63
C ILE A 72 -9.37 -11.63 1.08
N ASP A 73 -10.70 -11.61 0.95
CA ASP A 73 -11.47 -12.71 0.36
C ASP A 73 -11.04 -13.00 -1.09
N ASP A 74 -10.87 -11.94 -1.89
CA ASP A 74 -10.42 -12.04 -3.29
C ASP A 74 -8.97 -12.55 -3.44
N LEU A 75 -8.07 -12.21 -2.51
CA LEU A 75 -6.69 -12.69 -2.54
C LEU A 75 -6.57 -14.17 -2.21
N GLY A 76 -7.50 -14.69 -1.40
CA GLY A 76 -7.52 -16.05 -0.88
C GLY A 76 -6.34 -16.32 0.07
N ARG A 77 -5.13 -16.48 -0.46
CA ARG A 77 -3.92 -16.78 0.32
C ARG A 77 -2.88 -15.68 0.19
N VAL A 78 -2.42 -15.17 1.34
CA VAL A 78 -1.30 -14.22 1.46
C VAL A 78 -0.19 -14.90 2.26
N ASP A 79 1.02 -14.96 1.71
CA ASP A 79 2.20 -15.46 2.42
C ASP A 79 2.89 -14.37 3.23
N VAL A 80 2.90 -13.15 2.69
CA VAL A 80 3.64 -12.02 3.26
C VAL A 80 2.79 -10.77 3.12
N LEU A 81 2.58 -10.06 4.23
CA LEU A 81 2.02 -8.72 4.26
C LEU A 81 3.14 -7.72 4.53
N ILE A 82 3.29 -6.74 3.65
CA ILE A 82 4.15 -5.58 3.87
C ILE A 82 3.24 -4.37 3.95
N HIS A 83 3.04 -3.85 5.16
CA HIS A 83 2.17 -2.71 5.41
C HIS A 83 2.97 -1.41 5.46
N LEU A 84 2.93 -0.61 4.40
CA LEU A 84 3.61 0.70 4.32
C LEU A 84 2.62 1.86 4.17
N VAL A 85 1.31 1.60 4.19
CA VAL A 85 0.33 2.67 4.22
C VAL A 85 0.49 3.45 5.52
N GLY A 86 0.36 4.77 5.42
CA GLY A 86 0.46 5.65 6.58
C GLY A 86 -0.23 6.97 6.29
N GLY A 87 -0.68 7.64 7.33
CA GLY A 87 -1.28 8.97 7.23
C GLY A 87 -0.20 10.02 6.98
N ARG A 88 -0.35 10.80 5.90
CA ARG A 88 0.33 12.10 5.76
C ARG A 88 -0.75 13.17 5.73
N LYS A 89 -0.87 13.98 6.77
CA LYS A 89 -1.59 15.25 6.67
C LYS A 89 -0.57 16.32 6.31
N THR A 90 -0.85 17.11 5.27
CA THR A 90 -0.16 18.38 5.00
C THR A 90 -0.72 19.52 5.86
N CYS A 91 -1.68 19.24 6.74
CA CYS A 91 -2.13 20.19 7.75
C CYS A 91 -0.93 20.52 8.64
N ALA A 92 -0.57 21.80 8.71
CA ALA A 92 0.50 22.35 9.52
C ALA A 92 0.67 21.54 10.80
N GLU A 93 1.87 21.01 11.01
CA GLU A 93 2.30 20.11 12.07
C GLU A 93 1.68 20.53 13.42
N ARG A 94 0.45 20.09 13.68
CA ARG A 94 -0.27 20.44 14.89
C ARG A 94 0.34 19.57 15.97
N GLN A 95 0.90 20.22 16.99
CA GLN A 95 1.44 19.51 18.14
C GLN A 95 0.35 18.61 18.72
N PHE A 96 0.74 17.40 19.15
CA PHE A 96 -0.12 16.39 19.76
C PHE A 96 -1.24 16.91 20.69
N PRO A 97 -1.02 17.92 21.56
CA PRO A 97 -2.07 18.45 22.45
C PRO A 97 -3.23 19.15 21.73
N SER A 98 -3.04 19.57 20.48
CA SER A 98 -3.97 20.39 19.70
C SER A 98 -4.75 19.61 18.63
N MET A 99 -4.50 18.30 18.53
CA MET A 99 -5.24 17.42 17.62
C MET A 99 -6.65 17.15 18.15
N VAL A 100 -7.64 17.29 17.28
CA VAL A 100 -9.04 16.95 17.60
C VAL A 100 -9.28 15.44 17.41
N PRO A 101 -10.29 14.84 18.09
CA PRO A 101 -10.50 13.38 18.07
C PRO A 101 -10.60 12.76 16.66
N CYS A 102 -11.22 13.45 15.70
CA CYS A 102 -11.34 12.95 14.32
C CYS A 102 -9.98 12.83 13.60
N GLU A 103 -8.96 13.58 14.01
CA GLU A 103 -7.60 13.46 13.48
C GLU A 103 -6.88 12.24 14.04
N TRP A 104 -7.08 11.97 15.33
CA TRP A 104 -6.60 10.75 15.97
C TRP A 104 -7.20 9.51 15.35
N PHE A 105 -8.53 9.49 15.13
CA PHE A 105 -9.19 8.38 14.45
C PHE A 105 -8.61 8.12 13.06
N PHE A 106 -8.28 9.16 12.29
CA PHE A 106 -7.66 9.01 10.99
C PHE A 106 -6.25 8.38 11.05
N VAL A 107 -5.40 8.83 11.98
CA VAL A 107 -4.03 8.31 12.13
C VAL A 107 -4.05 6.85 12.56
N PHE A 108 -4.84 6.50 13.57
CA PHE A 108 -4.86 5.12 14.09
C PHE A 108 -5.46 4.11 13.12
N ARG A 109 -6.41 4.53 12.27
CA ARG A 109 -7.07 3.65 11.29
C ARG A 109 -6.16 3.19 10.16
N LEU A 110 -4.97 3.79 9.99
CA LEU A 110 -4.01 3.40 8.96
C LEU A 110 -2.86 2.53 9.50
N ILE A 111 -2.75 2.34 10.82
CA ILE A 111 -1.59 1.68 11.47
C ILE A 111 -1.95 0.30 12.04
N HIS A 112 -3.23 -0.04 12.15
CA HIS A 112 -3.73 -1.35 12.58
C HIS A 112 -3.93 -2.26 11.36
#